data_AF-A0A8T3R061-F1
#
_entry.id   AF-A0A8T3R061-F1
#
_cell.length_a   1.000
_cell.length_b   1.000
_cell.length_c   1.000
_cell.angle_alpha   90.00
_cell.angle_beta   90.00
_cell.angle_gamma   90.00
#
_symmetry.space_group_name_H-M   'P 1'
#
loop_
_entity.id
_entity.type
_entity.pdbx_description
1 polymer ?
#
loop_
_entity_poly.entity_id
_entity_poly.type
_entity_poly.pdbx_seq_one_letter_code
_entity_poly.pdbx_strand_id
1 'polypeptide(L)'
;MKATMDVPDALYRQVKARAALEGRAVREVTIELYETWLGGRAEEGGRVGAQVSGAQWLARWEEIGEEIRQKSIDHRPMSEIIISERR
;
A
#
# COMPACT_ATOMS: atom_id res chain seq x y z
N MET A 1 24.92 -14.54 -8.07
CA MET A 1 25.52 -13.78 -9.18
C MET A 1 26.29 -12.58 -8.62
N LYS A 2 27.39 -12.14 -9.24
CA LYS A 2 28.17 -10.96 -8.83
C LYS A 2 27.92 -9.83 -9.84
N ALA A 3 27.67 -8.62 -9.34
CA ALA A 3 27.57 -7.41 -10.14
C ALA A 3 28.57 -6.38 -9.62
N THR A 4 29.11 -5.57 -10.52
CA THR A 4 29.99 -4.44 -10.21
C THR A 4 29.31 -3.18 -10.75
N MET A 5 29.24 -2.12 -9.95
CA MET A 5 28.65 -0.85 -10.33
C MET A 5 29.52 0.28 -9.77
N ASP A 6 29.59 1.38 -10.49
CA ASP A 6 30.27 2.58 -10.02
C ASP A 6 29.32 3.43 -9.18
N VAL A 7 29.79 3.85 -8.00
CA VAL A 7 29.05 4.71 -7.07
C VAL A 7 29.96 5.87 -6.71
N PRO A 8 29.48 7.13 -6.72
CA PRO A 8 30.28 8.26 -6.25
C PRO A 8 30.84 8.01 -4.85
N ASP A 9 32.15 8.23 -4.65
CA ASP A 9 32.84 7.90 -3.38
C ASP A 9 32.14 8.53 -2.17
N ALA A 10 31.77 9.80 -2.28
CA ALA A 10 31.09 10.53 -1.22
C ALA A 10 29.77 9.86 -0.80
N LEU A 11 29.01 9.31 -1.76
CA LEU A 11 27.77 8.59 -1.50
C LEU A 11 28.04 7.23 -0.85
N TYR A 12 29.00 6.48 -1.39
CA TYR A 12 29.37 5.17 -0.84
C TYR A 12 29.85 5.29 0.63
N ARG A 13 30.62 6.33 0.95
CA ARG A 13 31.07 6.60 2.32
C ARG A 13 29.92 6.85 3.29
N GLN A 14 28.90 7.61 2.88
CA GLN A 14 27.71 7.86 3.69
C GLN A 14 26.92 6.56 3.94
N VAL A 15 26.68 5.77 2.89
CA VAL A 15 25.98 4.49 3.00
C VAL A 15 26.74 3.53 3.92
N LYS A 16 28.06 3.44 3.77
CA LYS A 16 28.90 2.59 4.61
C LYS A 16 28.86 3.00 6.09
N ALA A 17 28.93 4.30 6.36
CA ALA A 17 28.85 4.82 7.73
C ALA A 17 27.49 4.49 8.37
N ARG A 18 26.39 4.73 7.64
CA ARG A 18 25.04 4.40 8.11
C ARG A 18 24.83 2.91 8.33
N ALA A 19 25.26 2.07 7.39
CA ALA A 19 25.15 0.61 7.52
C ALA A 19 25.92 0.09 8.75
N ALA A 20 27.12 0.64 9.01
CA ALA A 20 27.90 0.29 10.19
C ALA A 20 27.20 0.68 11.50
N LEU A 21 26.58 1.87 11.56
CA LEU A 21 25.79 2.31 12.72
C LEU A 21 24.58 1.41 12.97
N GLU A 22 23.96 0.90 11.91
CA GLU A 22 22.82 -0.03 11.99
C GLU A 22 23.26 -1.50 12.20
N GLY A 23 24.57 -1.80 12.23
CA GLY A 23 25.08 -3.16 12.37
C GLY A 23 24.85 -4.06 11.14
N ARG A 24 24.64 -3.45 9.97
CA ARG A 24 24.28 -4.13 8.71
C ARG A 24 25.43 -4.11 7.71
N ALA A 25 25.49 -5.13 6.84
CA ALA A 25 26.39 -5.10 5.70
C ALA A 25 25.83 -4.18 4.60
N VAL A 26 26.72 -3.45 3.90
CA VAL A 26 26.33 -2.60 2.76
C VAL A 26 25.54 -3.39 1.71
N ARG A 27 25.90 -4.67 1.50
CA ARG A 27 25.18 -5.57 0.60
C ARG A 27 23.70 -5.72 0.95
N GLU A 28 23.38 -5.88 2.22
CA GLU A 28 21.98 -6.08 2.67
C GLU A 28 21.16 -4.81 2.40
N VAL A 29 21.73 -3.65 2.72
CA VAL A 29 21.12 -2.34 2.41
C VAL A 29 20.94 -2.15 0.91
N THR A 30 21.93 -2.53 0.10
CA THR A 30 21.83 -2.43 -1.37
C THR A 30 20.75 -3.33 -1.94
N ILE A 31 20.60 -4.56 -1.43
CA ILE A 31 19.52 -5.47 -1.84
C ILE A 31 18.16 -4.87 -1.50
N GLU A 32 17.97 -4.40 -0.26
CA GLU A 32 16.73 -3.75 0.17
C GLU A 32 16.41 -2.51 -0.67
N LEU A 33 17.41 -1.70 -1.02
CA LEU A 33 17.22 -0.54 -1.90
C LEU A 33 16.75 -0.95 -3.29
N TYR A 34 17.30 -2.04 -3.86
CA TYR A 34 16.84 -2.55 -5.15
C TYR A 34 15.44 -3.15 -5.07
N GLU A 35 15.15 -3.95 -4.06
CA GLU A 35 13.83 -4.53 -3.84
C GLU A 35 12.79 -3.44 -3.61
N THR A 36 13.12 -2.41 -2.81
CA THR A 36 12.27 -1.25 -2.57
C THR A 36 12.09 -0.41 -3.83
N TRP A 37 13.13 -0.26 -4.65
CA TRP A 37 13.03 0.47 -5.92
C TRP A 37 12.17 -0.29 -6.94
N LEU A 38 12.33 -1.62 -7.02
CA LEU A 38 11.52 -2.49 -7.87
C LEU A 38 10.07 -2.57 -7.38
N GLY A 39 9.87 -2.70 -6.08
CA GLY A 39 8.57 -2.66 -5.41
C GLY A 39 7.91 -1.29 -5.56
N GLY A 40 8.68 -0.21 -5.44
CA GLY A 40 8.26 1.18 -5.58
C GLY A 40 7.80 1.54 -7.00
N ARG A 41 8.23 0.80 -8.03
CA ARG A 41 7.69 0.93 -9.40
C ARG A 41 6.35 0.19 -9.58
N ALA A 42 6.02 -0.75 -8.70
CA ALA A 42 4.64 -1.25 -8.56
C ALA A 42 3.78 -0.33 -7.66
N GLU A 43 4.39 0.52 -6.85
CA GLU A 43 3.70 1.42 -5.90
C GLU A 43 3.39 2.85 -6.41
N GLU A 44 3.75 3.23 -7.64
CA GLU A 44 3.07 4.37 -8.30
C GLU A 44 1.56 4.08 -8.52
N GLY A 45 1.12 2.84 -8.25
CA GLY A 45 -0.28 2.39 -8.33
C GLY A 45 -0.96 1.97 -7.02
N GLY A 46 -0.40 2.18 -5.82
CA GLY A 46 -1.19 1.94 -4.61
C GLY A 46 -0.42 1.62 -3.33
N ARG A 47 -0.41 2.59 -2.42
CA ARG A 47 0.01 2.43 -1.04
C ARG A 47 -1.11 1.84 -0.17
N VAL A 48 -0.71 0.93 0.71
CA VAL A 48 -1.23 0.70 2.08
C VAL A 48 -2.62 0.05 2.18
N GLY A 49 -2.57 -1.27 2.31
CA GLY A 49 -3.57 -2.11 2.94
C GLY A 49 -3.05 -3.54 2.87
N ALA A 50 -3.06 -4.28 3.98
CA ALA A 50 -2.80 -5.73 3.94
C ALA A 50 -3.52 -6.34 2.74
N GLN A 51 -2.87 -7.26 2.02
CA GLN A 51 -3.35 -7.95 0.81
C GLN A 51 -4.79 -8.48 0.98
N VAL A 52 -5.78 -7.59 0.88
CA VAL A 52 -7.18 -7.90 0.71
C VAL A 52 -7.37 -7.82 -0.78
N SER A 53 -7.64 -8.95 -1.43
CA SER A 53 -7.94 -8.93 -2.85
C SER A 53 -9.13 -8.00 -3.11
N GLY A 54 -9.22 -7.41 -4.30
CA GLY A 54 -10.39 -6.59 -4.65
C GLY A 54 -11.72 -7.31 -4.42
N ALA A 55 -11.74 -8.64 -4.58
CA ALA A 55 -12.89 -9.48 -4.27
C ALA A 55 -13.20 -9.52 -2.77
N GLN A 56 -12.20 -9.65 -1.90
CA GLN A 56 -12.39 -9.61 -0.45
C GLN A 56 -12.83 -8.22 0.03
N TRP A 57 -12.34 -7.15 -0.61
CA TRP A 57 -12.78 -5.80 -0.32
C TRP A 57 -14.23 -5.57 -0.71
N LEU A 58 -14.65 -6.04 -1.91
CA LEU A 58 -16.03 -5.97 -2.37
C LEU A 58 -16.96 -6.77 -1.45
N ALA A 59 -16.59 -8.00 -1.10
CA ALA A 59 -17.37 -8.83 -0.19
C ALA A 59 -17.57 -8.16 1.17
N ARG A 60 -16.53 -7.53 1.73
CA ARG A 60 -16.64 -6.78 2.98
C ARG A 60 -17.54 -5.54 2.84
N TRP A 61 -17.48 -4.86 1.70
CA TRP A 61 -18.34 -3.71 1.41
C TRP A 61 -19.82 -4.08 1.33
N GLU A 62 -20.12 -5.21 0.68
CA GLU A 62 -21.49 -5.74 0.59
C GLU A 62 -22.03 -6.13 1.96
N GLU A 63 -21.21 -6.79 2.79
CA GLU A 63 -21.58 -7.15 4.17
C GLU A 63 -21.93 -5.91 5.00
N ILE A 64 -21.10 -4.86 4.95
CA ILE A 64 -21.36 -3.59 5.64
C ILE A 64 -22.66 -2.95 5.12
N GLY A 65 -22.88 -2.98 3.80
CA GLY A 65 -24.10 -2.45 3.19
C GLY A 65 -25.36 -3.18 3.68
N GLU A 66 -25.30 -4.50 3.82
CA GLU A 66 -26.42 -5.29 4.32
C GLU A 66 -26.67 -5.09 5.81
N GLU A 67 -25.61 -4.97 6.61
CA GLU A 67 -25.73 -4.64 8.03
C GLU A 67 -26.45 -3.28 8.23
N ILE A 68 -26.07 -2.27 7.45
CA ILE A 68 -26.72 -0.96 7.48
C ILE A 68 -28.17 -1.08 7.02
N ARG A 69 -28.44 -1.81 5.93
CA ARG A 69 -29.81 -2.00 5.41
C ARG A 69 -30.71 -2.65 6.46
N GLN A 70 -30.22 -3.70 7.13
CA GLN A 70 -30.99 -4.43 8.15
C GLN A 70 -31.29 -3.55 9.37
N LYS A 71 -30.35 -2.69 9.76
CA LYS A 71 -30.50 -1.78 10.91
C LYS A 71 -31.23 -0.48 10.59
N SER A 72 -31.41 -0.15 9.32
CA SER A 72 -32.06 1.08 8.89
C SER A 72 -33.56 1.05 9.17
N ILE A 73 -34.09 2.19 9.63
CA ILE A 73 -35.53 2.40 9.81
C ILE A 73 -36.24 2.47 8.44
N ASP A 74 -35.54 2.98 7.44
CA ASP A 74 -36.00 3.00 6.05
C ASP A 74 -35.03 2.18 5.19
N HIS A 75 -35.53 1.08 4.63
CA HIS A 75 -34.73 0.14 3.85
C HIS A 75 -34.50 0.60 2.40
N ARG A 76 -35.09 1.73 2.00
CA ARG A 76 -34.85 2.31 0.68
C ARG A 76 -33.43 2.89 0.61
N PRO A 77 -32.76 2.80 -0.54
CA PRO A 77 -31.50 3.49 -0.72
C PRO A 77 -31.71 5.01 -0.62
N MET A 78 -30.71 5.73 -0.12
CA MET A 78 -30.78 7.18 0.08
C MET A 78 -31.15 7.94 -1.20
N SER A 79 -30.77 7.44 -2.37
CA SER A 79 -31.19 7.99 -3.66
C SER A 79 -32.71 7.99 -3.84
N GLU A 80 -33.39 6.92 -3.47
CA GLU A 80 -34.85 6.81 -3.56
C GLU A 80 -35.57 7.69 -2.53
N ILE A 81 -35.02 7.79 -1.31
CA ILE A 81 -35.56 8.68 -0.28
C ILE A 81 -35.51 10.12 -0.77
N ILE A 82 -34.34 10.58 -1.25
CA ILE A 82 -34.14 11.94 -1.75
C ILE A 82 -35.04 12.24 -2.97
N ILE A 83 -35.21 11.27 -3.87
CA ILE A 83 -36.12 11.42 -5.03
C ILE A 83 -37.57 11.52 -4.56
N SER A 84 -37.97 10.73 -3.55
CA SER A 84 -39.34 10.74 -3.03
C SER A 84 -39.70 12.01 -2.25
N GLU A 85 -38.72 12.66 -1.60
CA GLU A 85 -38.92 13.91 -0.84
C GLU A 85 -38.85 15.18 -1.70
N ARG A 86 -38.32 15.10 -2.93
CA ARG A 86 -38.26 16.23 -3.87
C ARG A 86 -39.57 16.49 -4.63
N ARG A 87 -40.65 15.80 -4.30
CA ARG A 87 -41.95 15.88 -4.97
C ARG A 87 -43.00 16.50 -4.05
#